data_AF-A0A147IQA1-F1
#
_entry.id   AF-A0A147IQA1-F1
#
_cell.length_a   1.000
_cell.length_b   1.000
_cell.length_c   1.000
_cell.angle_alpha   90.00
_cell.angle_beta   90.00
_cell.angle_gamma   90.00
#
_symmetry.space_group_name_H-M   'P 1'
#
loop_
_entity.id
_entity.type
_entity.pdbx_description
1 polymer ?
#
loop_
_entity_poly.entity_id
_entity_poly.type
_entity_poly.pdbx_seq_one_letter_code
_entity_poly.pdbx_strand_id
1 'polypeptide(L)'
;MAVRYRTWRHGLALRLLGVGLCILAWRAIAYLMAMAGHGGRAGLLGYALATAGFLFASLGSALAIMGEHLFDEVQVSARWRRI
;
A
#
# COMPACT_ATOMS: atom_id res chain seq x y z
N MET A 1 -28.21 14.34 -5.01
CA MET A 1 -27.17 14.50 -3.96
C MET A 1 -26.69 13.17 -3.35
N ALA A 2 -27.35 12.04 -3.65
CA ALA A 2 -27.05 10.77 -3.01
C ALA A 2 -25.80 10.02 -3.49
N VAL A 3 -25.44 10.22 -4.75
CA VAL A 3 -24.32 9.50 -5.38
C VAL A 3 -22.97 10.03 -4.89
N ARG A 4 -22.89 11.32 -4.55
CA ARG A 4 -21.65 12.02 -4.16
C ARG A 4 -21.16 11.69 -2.75
N TYR A 5 -22.06 11.35 -1.82
CA TYR A 5 -21.65 10.90 -0.47
C TYR A 5 -21.11 9.48 -0.48
N ARG A 6 -21.54 8.66 -1.45
CA ARG A 6 -21.16 7.26 -1.53
C ARG A 6 -19.72 7.15 -2.00
N THR A 7 -19.33 7.87 -3.05
CA THR A 7 -17.96 7.92 -3.57
C THR A 7 -16.99 8.45 -2.51
N TRP A 8 -17.32 9.55 -1.83
CA TRP A 8 -16.46 10.11 -0.79
C TRP A 8 -16.17 9.13 0.37
N ARG A 9 -17.16 8.33 0.80
CA ARG A 9 -16.95 7.28 1.81
C ARG A 9 -16.09 6.13 1.30
N HIS A 10 -16.16 5.80 0.01
CA HIS A 10 -15.31 4.75 -0.58
C HIS A 10 -13.86 5.24 -0.70
N GLY A 11 -13.65 6.48 -1.17
CA GLY A 11 -12.32 7.09 -1.15
C GLY A 11 -11.71 7.19 0.25
N LEU A 12 -12.51 7.55 1.26
CA LEU A 12 -12.05 7.58 2.65
C LEU A 12 -11.71 6.18 3.19
N ALA A 13 -12.55 5.18 2.89
CA ALA A 13 -12.31 3.79 3.28
C ALA A 13 -11.04 3.22 2.65
N LEU A 14 -10.80 3.49 1.36
CA LEU A 14 -9.57 3.10 0.66
C LEU A 14 -8.33 3.73 1.28
N ARG A 15 -8.39 5.02 1.63
CA ARG A 15 -7.29 5.70 2.32
C ARG A 15 -7.02 5.13 3.70
N LEU A 16 -8.07 4.87 4.48
CA LEU A 16 -7.94 4.24 5.80
C LEU A 16 -7.35 2.82 5.70
N LEU A 17 -7.74 2.05 4.69
CA LEU A 17 -7.16 0.74 4.40
C LEU A 17 -5.68 0.86 4.02
N GLY A 18 -5.34 1.86 3.19
CA GLY A 18 -3.95 2.19 2.86
C GLY A 18 -3.10 2.54 4.08
N VAL A 19 -3.62 3.37 4.98
CA VAL A 19 -2.97 3.69 6.27
C VAL A 19 -2.80 2.43 7.12
N GLY A 20 -3.82 1.56 7.18
CA GLY A 20 -3.73 0.27 7.88
C GLY A 20 -2.63 -0.63 7.34
N LEU A 21 -2.48 -0.72 6.01
CA LEU A 21 -1.40 -1.45 5.34
C LEU A 21 -0.03 -0.84 5.66
N CYS A 22 0.09 0.49 5.68
CA CYS A 22 1.33 1.16 6.09
C CYS A 22 1.70 0.87 7.54
N ILE A 23 0.73 0.82 8.46
CA ILE A 23 0.97 0.46 9.86
C ILE A 23 1.46 -1.00 9.97
N LEU A 24 0.84 -1.92 9.22
CA LEU A 24 1.28 -3.32 9.17
C LEU A 24 2.71 -3.45 8.60
N ALA A 25 3.02 -2.71 7.54
CA ALA A 25 4.36 -2.65 6.97
C ALA A 25 5.39 -2.15 8.00
N TRP A 26 5.08 -1.04 8.67
CA TRP A 26 5.91 -0.50 9.75
C TRP A 26 6.15 -1.54 10.85
N ARG A 27 5.11 -2.26 11.27
CA ARG A 27 5.23 -3.34 12.27
C ARG A 27 6.13 -4.47 11.79
N ALA A 28 6.02 -4.89 10.53
CA ALA A 28 6.87 -5.93 9.95
C ALA A 28 8.35 -5.49 9.92
N ILE A 29 8.63 -4.25 9.51
CA ILE A 29 9.98 -3.69 9.47
C ILE A 29 10.54 -3.56 10.90
N ALA A 30 9.75 -3.07 11.86
CA ALA A 30 10.16 -2.98 13.25
C ALA A 30 10.50 -4.35 13.85
N TYR A 31 9.72 -5.39 13.51
CA TYR A 31 10.00 -6.76 13.94
C TYR A 31 11.29 -7.29 13.33
N LEU A 32 11.54 -7.03 12.04
CA LEU A 32 12.81 -7.38 11.38
C LEU A 32 14.00 -6.67 12.00
N MET A 33 13.88 -5.37 12.31
CA MET A 33 14.95 -4.62 12.99
C MET A 33 15.25 -5.19 14.37
N ALA A 34 14.21 -5.55 15.13
CA ALA A 34 14.37 -6.21 16.42
C ALA A 34 15.08 -7.58 16.27
N MET A 35 14.70 -8.38 15.27
CA MET A 35 15.32 -9.68 15.00
C MET A 35 16.79 -9.55 14.59
N ALA A 36 17.12 -8.55 13.75
CA ALA A 36 18.49 -8.25 13.34
C ALA A 36 19.36 -7.79 14.52
N GLY A 37 18.81 -7.00 15.44
CA GLY A 37 19.51 -6.53 16.64
C GLY A 37 19.90 -7.64 17.63
N HIS A 38 19.19 -8.77 17.62
CA HIS A 38 19.49 -9.93 18.47
C HIS A 38 20.46 -10.94 17.79
N GLY A 39 21.11 -10.55 16.70
CA GLY A 39 22.05 -11.42 15.97
C GLY A 39 21.37 -12.56 15.18
N GLY A 40 20.06 -12.47 14.97
CA GLY A 40 19.31 -13.44 14.18
C GLY A 40 19.70 -13.38 12.70
N ARG A 41 20.11 -14.52 12.12
CA ARG A 41 20.32 -14.64 10.67
C ARG A 41 18.97 -14.57 9.96
N ALA A 42 18.91 -13.86 8.83
CA ALA A 42 17.73 -13.80 7.99
C ALA A 42 17.43 -15.18 7.37
N GLY A 43 16.57 -15.95 8.04
CA GLY A 43 15.99 -17.18 7.49
C GLY A 43 14.85 -16.87 6.52
N LEU A 44 14.22 -17.92 6.00
CA LEU A 44 13.06 -17.83 5.10
C LEU A 44 11.96 -16.91 5.65
N LEU A 45 11.70 -16.97 6.96
CA LEU A 45 10.72 -16.10 7.64
C LEU A 45 11.11 -14.62 7.60
N GLY A 46 12.40 -14.30 7.71
CA GLY A 46 12.89 -12.92 7.60
C GLY A 46 12.68 -12.36 6.20
N TYR A 47 12.99 -13.15 5.17
CA TYR A 47 12.71 -12.74 3.78
C TYR A 47 11.22 -12.63 3.50
N ALA A 48 10.39 -13.54 4.01
CA ALA A 48 8.94 -13.46 3.87
C ALA A 48 8.37 -12.19 4.52
N LEU A 49 8.83 -11.84 5.72
CA LEU A 49 8.43 -10.60 6.39
C LEU A 49 8.91 -9.36 5.64
N ALA A 50 10.12 -9.38 5.07
CA ALA A 50 10.65 -8.26 4.31
C ALA A 50 9.83 -8.02 3.04
N THR A 51 9.52 -9.08 2.30
CA THR A 51 8.66 -9.01 1.12
C THR A 51 7.25 -8.54 1.48
N ALA A 52 6.65 -9.07 2.55
CA ALA A 52 5.35 -8.62 3.01
C ALA A 52 5.36 -7.14 3.42
N GLY A 53 6.37 -6.70 4.17
CA GLY A 53 6.55 -5.30 4.56
C GLY A 53 6.69 -4.38 3.35
N PHE A 54 7.47 -4.78 2.34
CA PHE A 54 7.61 -4.03 1.10
C PHE A 54 6.29 -3.93 0.31
N LEU A 55 5.58 -5.04 0.14
CA LEU A 55 4.30 -5.07 -0.56
C LEU A 55 3.25 -4.21 0.15
N PHE A 56 3.13 -4.34 1.48
CA PHE A 56 2.20 -3.55 2.27
C PHE A 56 2.56 -2.07 2.30
N ALA A 57 3.84 -1.70 2.36
CA ALA A 57 4.27 -0.31 2.25
C ALA A 57 3.93 0.29 0.88
N SER A 58 4.17 -0.48 -0.20
CA SER A 58 3.93 -0.02 -1.57
C SER A 58 2.44 0.14 -1.86
N LEU A 59 1.64 -0.90 -1.62
CA LEU A 59 0.19 -0.85 -1.80
C LEU A 59 -0.47 0.14 -0.83
N GLY A 60 -0.02 0.15 0.43
CA GLY A 60 -0.53 1.03 1.47
C GLY A 60 -0.30 2.50 1.16
N SER A 61 0.90 2.86 0.71
CA SER A 61 1.22 4.25 0.33
C SER A 61 0.43 4.69 -0.90
N ALA A 62 0.32 3.84 -1.93
CA ALA A 62 -0.50 4.11 -3.10
C ALA A 62 -1.97 4.35 -2.71
N LEU A 63 -2.56 3.48 -1.89
CA LEU A 63 -3.94 3.60 -1.42
C LEU A 63 -4.16 4.81 -0.48
N ALA A 64 -3.19 5.11 0.40
CA ALA A 64 -3.28 6.24 1.33
C ALA A 64 -3.22 7.58 0.60
N ILE A 65 -2.39 7.69 -0.44
CA ILE A 65 -2.17 8.94 -1.19
C ILE A 65 -3.24 9.10 -2.29
N MET A 66 -3.32 8.15 -3.22
CA MET A 66 -4.25 8.23 -4.35
C MET A 66 -5.69 7.88 -3.94
N GLY A 67 -5.90 6.91 -3.06
CA GLY A 67 -7.25 6.47 -2.66
C GLY A 67 -8.08 6.01 -3.84
N GLU A 68 -9.23 6.65 -4.06
CA GLU A 68 -10.14 6.35 -5.18
C GLU A 68 -9.53 6.73 -6.55
N HIS A 69 -8.64 7.73 -6.59
CA HIS A 69 -7.99 8.19 -7.83
C HIS A 69 -7.02 7.16 -8.44
N LEU A 70 -6.68 6.11 -7.70
CA LEU A 70 -5.87 5.02 -8.24
C LEU A 70 -6.63 4.27 -9.36
N PHE A 71 -7.95 4.29 -9.30
CA PHE A 71 -8.84 3.63 -10.26
C PHE A 71 -9.40 4.59 -11.30
N ASP A 72 -8.99 5.86 -11.27
CA ASP A 72 -9.41 6.82 -12.29
C ASP A 72 -8.82 6.43 -13.64
N GLU A 73 -9.67 6.51 -14.67
CA GLU A 73 -9.26 6.21 -16.03
C GLU A 73 -8.23 7.25 -16.50
N VAL A 74 -7.00 6.80 -16.72
CA VAL A 74 -5.94 7.67 -17.24
C VAL A 74 -6.16 7.87 -18.73
N GLN A 75 -6.53 9.09 -19.13
CA GLN A 75 -6.64 9.41 -20.55
C GLN A 75 -5.25 9.45 -21.20
N VAL A 76 -4.91 8.37 -21.88
CA VAL A 76 -3.69 8.27 -22.67
C VAL A 76 -3.88 9.02 -24.00
N SER A 77 -2.97 9.96 -24.28
CA SER A 77 -2.97 10.71 -25.54
C SER A 77 -2.91 9.80 -26.76
N ALA A 78 -3.51 10.22 -27.87
CA ALA A 78 -3.67 9.40 -29.07
C ALA A 78 -2.36 8.80 -29.62
N ARG A 79 -1.23 9.45 -29.36
CA ARG A 79 0.12 8.99 -29.77
C ARG A 79 0.52 7.67 -29.12
N TRP A 80 0.11 7.42 -27.88
CA TRP A 80 0.53 6.26 -27.09
C TRP A 80 -0.51 5.13 -27.06
N ARG A 81 -1.66 5.31 -27.73
CA ARG A 81 -2.76 4.33 -27.78
C ARG A 81 -2.52 3.20 -28.80
N ARG A 82 -1.48 3.30 -29.63
CA ARG A 82 -1.20 2.38 -30.75
C ARG A 82 0.07 1.54 -30.60
N ILE A 83 0.77 1.66 -29.47
CA ILE A 83 1.93 0.82 -29.15
C ILE A 83 1.40 -0.36 -28.33
#